data_AF-A0A1M5CLQ0-F1
#
_entry.id   AF-A0A1M5CLQ0-F1
#
_cell.length_a   1.000
_cell.length_b   1.000
_cell.length_c   1.000
_cell.angle_alpha   90.00
_cell.angle_beta   90.00
_cell.angle_gamma   90.00
#
_symmetry.space_group_name_H-M   'P 1'
#
loop_
_entity.id
_entity.type
_entity.pdbx_description
1 polymer ?
#
loop_
_entity_poly.entity_id
_entity_poly.type
_entity_poly.pdbx_seq_one_letter_code
_entity_poly.pdbx_strand_id
1 'polypeptide(L)'
;MINLKIPYGYLVSILMSCLLVLNTQAQPFTWKVNNDGWVLSKNPDSNRYEKFFAIGTWHVPGYEFTNSQEPDEQKRQSNAALFKERTKPFNMFFVTPGYEKDYMSDKIHILNPFSPILHGYLDEVSELPDGNDKDYYRAQYIKQNVDSPEFEKYLDKKIEGVLEKLPNDKYIYSHIDELALGGVARWAVPPSVGAKINSRLKKQDREALVFVDLVGHCKGSTYFFEQRYLKNHDSLPENPPYELVDPEARNCKIPLLGFYEAHNGSPVYQFDDGKYSYTNYDFETLKSIWYENAKLLAGDYKESGDVFGINAFLDFSNYPVLTGVTVDALKDALGDEVPVWLYFDGNGYAKPSSLSSQEYVDMVKCQIYTAIIHGATGILFWNDWSKTPEVFETLLPVLEELNDNLSVVKLDTEQKTIDDDLHMVIKSGKKGEKYIMVSNTSKTETLSIGIHGVDKKELLPLEVYIASF
;
A
#
# COMPACT_ATOMS: atom_id res chain seq x y z
N MET A 1 -63.06 -57.65 -11.09
CA MET A 1 -63.59 -57.01 -12.31
C MET A 1 -62.84 -55.71 -12.50
N ILE A 2 -62.13 -55.61 -13.61
CA ILE A 2 -61.49 -54.40 -14.13
C ILE A 2 -62.62 -53.45 -14.59
N ASN A 3 -62.59 -52.16 -14.21
CA ASN A 3 -62.47 -51.08 -15.21
C ASN A 3 -62.36 -49.68 -14.62
N LEU A 4 -61.36 -48.98 -15.18
CA LEU A 4 -61.01 -47.57 -15.06
C LEU A 4 -62.15 -46.63 -15.47
N LYS A 5 -62.11 -45.40 -14.93
CA LYS A 5 -61.92 -44.17 -15.75
C LYS A 5 -61.53 -42.97 -14.88
N ILE A 6 -60.31 -42.46 -15.11
CA ILE A 6 -59.87 -41.09 -14.82
C ILE A 6 -60.45 -40.20 -15.95
N PRO A 7 -60.68 -38.89 -15.75
CA PRO A 7 -59.66 -37.96 -16.24
C PRO A 7 -59.46 -36.62 -15.48
N TYR A 8 -58.23 -36.12 -15.62
CA TYR A 8 -57.77 -34.73 -15.74
C TYR A 8 -57.96 -33.72 -14.59
N GLY A 9 -56.83 -33.41 -13.97
CA GLY A 9 -56.61 -32.22 -13.14
C GLY A 9 -55.14 -32.09 -12.75
N TYR A 10 -54.25 -32.02 -13.76
CA TYR A 10 -52.83 -31.71 -13.57
C TYR A 10 -52.68 -30.26 -13.06
N LEU A 11 -52.48 -30.09 -11.75
CA LEU A 11 -51.90 -28.86 -11.22
C LEU A 11 -50.43 -29.14 -10.93
N VAL A 12 -49.62 -28.94 -11.98
CA VAL A 12 -48.17 -28.90 -11.90
C VAL A 12 -47.79 -27.66 -11.11
N SER A 13 -47.50 -27.84 -9.81
CA SER A 13 -46.81 -26.84 -9.01
C SER A 13 -45.32 -26.89 -9.35
N ILE A 14 -44.92 -26.16 -10.40
CA ILE A 14 -43.52 -25.78 -10.57
C ILE A 14 -43.27 -24.66 -9.55
N LEU A 15 -42.87 -25.07 -8.35
CA LEU A 15 -42.08 -24.24 -7.46
C LEU A 15 -40.72 -24.06 -8.14
N MET A 16 -40.65 -23.06 -9.02
CA MET A 16 -39.39 -22.56 -9.56
C MET A 16 -38.66 -21.86 -8.42
N SER A 17 -38.09 -22.69 -7.55
CA SER A 17 -37.04 -22.31 -6.64
C SER A 17 -35.81 -22.06 -7.52
N CYS A 18 -35.80 -20.94 -8.24
CA CYS A 18 -34.55 -20.30 -8.60
C CYS A 18 -33.95 -19.76 -7.30
N LEU A 19 -33.50 -20.70 -6.45
CA LEU A 19 -32.27 -20.50 -5.71
C LEU A 19 -31.24 -20.23 -6.81
N LEU A 20 -31.07 -18.95 -7.13
CA LEU A 20 -29.76 -18.43 -7.49
C LEU A 20 -28.86 -18.84 -6.33
N VAL A 21 -28.34 -20.06 -6.42
CA VAL A 21 -27.02 -20.35 -5.92
C VAL A 21 -26.15 -19.45 -6.78
N LEU A 22 -26.00 -18.19 -6.35
CA LEU A 22 -24.77 -17.49 -6.59
C LEU A 22 -23.72 -18.49 -6.13
N ASN A 23 -22.99 -19.06 -7.08
CA ASN A 23 -21.70 -19.65 -6.80
C ASN A 23 -20.82 -18.49 -6.29
N THR A 24 -21.09 -18.00 -5.09
CA THR A 24 -20.05 -17.45 -4.25
C THR A 24 -19.17 -18.66 -3.98
N GLN A 25 -18.17 -18.88 -4.84
CA GLN A 25 -16.99 -19.63 -4.44
C GLN A 25 -16.51 -18.90 -3.20
N ALA A 26 -16.86 -19.41 -2.02
CA ALA A 26 -16.31 -18.93 -0.78
C ALA A 26 -14.79 -19.06 -0.94
N GLN A 27 -14.06 -17.96 -0.74
CA GLN A 27 -12.62 -18.05 -0.76
C GLN A 27 -12.19 -19.09 0.29
N PRO A 28 -11.39 -20.11 -0.09
CA PRO A 28 -10.82 -21.05 0.87
C PRO A 28 -10.00 -20.33 1.94
N PHE A 29 -9.32 -19.25 1.51
CA PHE A 29 -8.57 -18.36 2.37
C PHE A 29 -9.45 -17.17 2.79
N THR A 30 -9.55 -16.91 4.10
CA THR A 30 -10.39 -15.82 4.62
C THR A 30 -9.59 -14.83 5.43
N TRP A 31 -9.95 -13.56 5.29
CA TRP A 31 -9.34 -12.42 5.95
C TRP A 31 -10.35 -11.80 6.91
N LYS A 32 -9.85 -11.27 8.02
CA LYS A 32 -10.58 -10.27 8.79
C LYS A 32 -9.60 -9.35 9.49
N VAL A 33 -10.06 -8.18 9.87
CA VAL A 33 -9.29 -7.26 10.69
C VAL A 33 -9.75 -7.40 12.14
N ASN A 34 -8.82 -7.36 13.10
CA ASN A 34 -9.15 -7.34 14.53
C ASN A 34 -9.06 -5.91 15.10
N ASN A 35 -9.52 -5.75 16.32
CA ASN A 35 -9.55 -4.45 17.00
C ASN A 35 -8.16 -3.90 17.38
N ASP A 36 -7.09 -4.67 17.15
CA ASP A 36 -5.71 -4.24 17.41
C ASP A 36 -4.98 -3.83 16.11
N GLY A 37 -5.71 -3.70 15.00
CA GLY A 37 -5.15 -3.32 13.71
C GLY A 37 -4.35 -4.42 13.02
N TRP A 38 -4.59 -5.68 13.37
CA TRP A 38 -4.00 -6.83 12.69
C TRP A 38 -4.95 -7.39 11.64
N VAL A 39 -4.40 -7.66 10.46
CA VAL A 39 -5.01 -8.63 9.55
C VAL A 39 -4.86 -10.01 10.19
N LEU A 40 -5.97 -10.73 10.23
CA LEU A 40 -6.05 -12.11 10.65
C LEU A 40 -6.34 -12.98 9.43
N SER A 41 -5.53 -13.99 9.22
CA SER A 41 -5.75 -14.97 8.17
C SER A 41 -6.19 -16.31 8.74
N LYS A 42 -6.97 -17.04 7.96
CA LYS A 42 -7.34 -18.42 8.25
C LYS A 42 -7.09 -19.28 7.01
N ASN A 43 -6.16 -20.23 7.15
CA ASN A 43 -5.92 -21.26 6.15
C ASN A 43 -7.14 -22.19 6.05
N PRO A 44 -7.43 -22.76 4.86
CA PRO A 44 -8.55 -23.68 4.67
C PRO A 44 -8.53 -24.88 5.63
N ASP A 45 -7.33 -25.37 5.94
CA ASP A 45 -7.11 -26.54 6.80
C ASP A 45 -7.10 -26.21 8.30
N SER A 46 -7.18 -24.93 8.68
CA SER A 46 -7.16 -24.47 10.07
C SER A 46 -8.53 -23.97 10.50
N ASN A 47 -8.94 -24.29 11.73
CA ASN A 47 -10.15 -23.72 12.33
C ASN A 47 -9.89 -22.40 13.07
N ARG A 48 -8.66 -21.88 13.08
CA ARG A 48 -8.26 -20.70 13.85
C ARG A 48 -7.73 -19.60 12.95
N TYR A 49 -8.08 -18.38 13.31
CA TYR A 49 -7.49 -17.17 12.76
C TYR A 49 -6.17 -16.86 13.47
N GLU A 50 -5.16 -16.42 12.72
CA GLU A 50 -3.84 -16.07 13.22
C GLU A 50 -3.42 -14.67 12.74
N LYS A 51 -2.64 -13.95 13.55
CA LYS A 51 -2.08 -12.64 13.17
C LYS A 51 -1.19 -12.82 11.92
N PHE A 52 -1.55 -12.14 10.85
CA PHE A 52 -0.80 -12.08 9.62
C PHE A 52 0.08 -10.83 9.62
N PHE A 53 1.39 -11.01 9.39
CA PHE A 53 2.30 -9.90 9.16
C PHE A 53 2.70 -9.91 7.69
N ALA A 54 2.37 -8.86 6.94
CA ALA A 54 2.68 -8.81 5.52
C ALA A 54 4.18 -8.58 5.28
N ILE A 55 4.79 -9.37 4.40
CA ILE A 55 6.13 -9.13 3.86
C ILE A 55 6.02 -9.30 2.35
N GLY A 56 5.80 -8.19 1.66
CA GLY A 56 5.48 -8.16 0.23
C GLY A 56 6.57 -7.56 -0.63
N THR A 57 6.60 -7.93 -1.92
CA THR A 57 7.53 -7.34 -2.88
C THR A 57 6.86 -7.01 -4.21
N TRP A 58 7.06 -5.77 -4.66
CA TRP A 58 6.82 -5.30 -6.01
C TRP A 58 8.08 -5.56 -6.83
N HIS A 59 7.94 -6.40 -7.86
CA HIS A 59 9.05 -7.05 -8.58
C HIS A 59 9.94 -7.95 -7.72
N VAL A 60 10.69 -8.81 -8.40
CA VAL A 60 11.67 -9.72 -7.81
C VAL A 60 12.96 -9.58 -8.63
N PRO A 61 13.98 -8.87 -8.13
CA PRO A 61 15.23 -8.68 -8.86
C PRO A 61 15.81 -10.00 -9.39
N GLY A 62 16.10 -10.03 -10.68
CA GLY A 62 16.59 -11.21 -11.39
C GLY A 62 15.51 -12.16 -11.92
N TYR A 63 14.24 -11.94 -11.60
CA TYR A 63 13.12 -12.74 -12.11
C TYR A 63 12.14 -11.88 -12.91
N GLU A 64 11.87 -12.28 -14.16
CA GLU A 64 10.94 -11.59 -15.05
C GLU A 64 9.57 -12.26 -15.01
N PHE A 65 8.54 -11.48 -14.66
CA PHE A 65 7.15 -11.92 -14.77
C PHE A 65 6.71 -11.89 -16.24
N THR A 66 6.23 -13.02 -16.76
CA THR A 66 5.76 -13.12 -18.14
C THR A 66 4.58 -14.07 -18.26
N ASN A 67 3.62 -13.73 -19.13
CA ASN A 67 2.53 -14.62 -19.51
C ASN A 67 2.95 -15.68 -20.54
N SER A 68 4.18 -15.61 -21.05
CA SER A 68 4.68 -16.58 -22.03
C SER A 68 4.83 -17.97 -21.40
N GLN A 69 4.55 -19.01 -22.18
CA GLN A 69 4.87 -20.38 -21.78
C GLN A 69 6.39 -20.55 -21.73
N GLU A 70 6.86 -21.28 -20.73
CA GLU A 70 8.27 -21.61 -20.64
C GLU A 70 8.63 -22.60 -21.75
N PRO A 71 9.76 -22.40 -22.45
CA PRO A 71 10.07 -23.13 -23.68
C PRO A 71 10.28 -24.63 -23.45
N ASP A 72 10.73 -25.01 -22.26
CA ASP A 72 10.95 -26.40 -21.85
C ASP A 72 10.93 -26.55 -20.31
N GLU A 73 10.91 -27.80 -19.85
CA GLU A 73 10.89 -28.16 -18.43
C GLU A 73 12.16 -27.74 -17.68
N GLN A 74 13.31 -27.69 -18.34
CA GLN A 74 14.56 -27.28 -17.69
C GLN A 74 14.53 -25.78 -17.36
N LYS A 75 14.03 -24.97 -18.29
CA LYS A 75 13.84 -23.53 -18.07
C LYS A 75 12.80 -23.28 -16.99
N ARG A 76 11.71 -24.06 -16.97
CA ARG A 76 10.72 -24.04 -15.90
C ARG A 76 11.33 -24.31 -14.53
N GLN A 77 12.09 -25.38 -14.39
CA GLN A 77 12.73 -25.73 -13.12
C GLN A 77 13.73 -24.65 -12.67
N SER A 78 14.52 -24.10 -13.59
CA SER A 78 15.46 -23.02 -13.30
C SER A 78 14.75 -21.74 -12.83
N ASN A 79 13.69 -21.33 -13.53
CA ASN A 79 12.90 -20.15 -13.16
C ASN A 79 12.16 -20.36 -11.83
N ALA A 80 11.58 -21.54 -11.60
CA ALA A 80 10.92 -21.89 -10.35
C ALA A 80 11.89 -21.88 -9.16
N ALA A 81 13.10 -22.42 -9.34
CA ALA A 81 14.14 -22.39 -8.32
C ALA A 81 14.56 -20.95 -7.99
N LEU A 82 14.83 -20.14 -9.03
CA LEU A 82 15.19 -18.73 -8.87
C LEU A 82 14.11 -17.93 -8.16
N PHE A 83 12.85 -18.08 -8.58
CA PHE A 83 11.72 -17.43 -7.94
C PHE A 83 11.62 -17.81 -6.46
N LYS A 84 11.65 -19.12 -6.14
CA LYS A 84 11.54 -19.61 -4.76
C LYS A 84 12.70 -19.13 -3.88
N GLU A 85 13.91 -19.09 -4.42
CA GLU A 85 15.08 -18.58 -3.71
C GLU A 85 14.92 -17.08 -3.41
N ARG A 86 14.64 -16.27 -4.43
CA ARG A 86 14.54 -14.81 -4.30
C ARG A 86 13.33 -14.34 -3.51
N THR A 87 12.24 -15.12 -3.52
CA THR A 87 11.00 -14.81 -2.78
C THR A 87 10.87 -15.53 -1.44
N LYS A 88 11.88 -16.32 -1.03
CA LYS A 88 11.85 -17.10 0.21
C LYS A 88 11.41 -16.28 1.44
N PRO A 89 11.95 -15.08 1.72
CA PRO A 89 11.57 -14.32 2.91
C PRO A 89 10.26 -13.54 2.76
N PHE A 90 9.67 -13.48 1.57
CA PHE A 90 8.42 -12.78 1.29
C PHE A 90 7.25 -13.76 1.38
N ASN A 91 6.12 -13.33 1.93
CA ASN A 91 4.89 -14.12 1.96
C ASN A 91 3.87 -13.69 0.90
N MET A 92 4.14 -12.56 0.23
CA MET A 92 3.30 -12.04 -0.83
C MET A 92 4.11 -11.30 -1.89
N PHE A 93 3.56 -11.18 -3.10
CA PHE A 93 4.20 -10.43 -4.19
C PHE A 93 3.16 -9.88 -5.16
N PHE A 94 3.52 -8.80 -5.86
CA PHE A 94 2.67 -8.21 -6.89
C PHE A 94 2.74 -9.01 -8.18
N VAL A 95 1.57 -9.31 -8.75
CA VAL A 95 1.46 -10.05 -10.01
C VAL A 95 0.30 -9.54 -10.84
N THR A 96 0.55 -9.40 -12.14
CA THR A 96 -0.49 -9.12 -13.11
C THR A 96 -1.31 -10.40 -13.34
N PRO A 97 -2.66 -10.35 -13.26
CA PRO A 97 -3.49 -11.49 -13.61
C PRO A 97 -3.14 -12.08 -15.00
N GLY A 98 -2.89 -13.38 -15.06
CA GLY A 98 -2.43 -14.13 -16.23
C GLY A 98 -0.91 -14.30 -16.36
N TYR A 99 -0.10 -13.73 -15.46
CA TYR A 99 1.36 -13.85 -15.45
C TYR A 99 1.85 -14.88 -14.42
N GLU A 100 0.94 -15.37 -13.58
CA GLU A 100 1.21 -16.39 -12.58
C GLU A 100 1.71 -17.70 -13.20
N LYS A 101 2.53 -18.40 -12.42
CA LYS A 101 2.97 -19.77 -12.69
C LYS A 101 2.54 -20.64 -11.52
N ASP A 102 2.36 -21.93 -11.78
CA ASP A 102 1.93 -22.90 -10.76
C ASP A 102 2.86 -22.93 -9.54
N TYR A 103 4.15 -22.75 -9.76
CA TYR A 103 5.17 -22.71 -8.69
C TYR A 103 5.14 -21.45 -7.82
N MET A 104 4.24 -20.48 -8.09
CA MET A 104 4.03 -19.27 -7.28
C MET A 104 2.82 -19.37 -6.35
N SER A 105 2.08 -20.49 -6.39
CA SER A 105 0.79 -20.66 -5.70
C SER A 105 0.89 -20.74 -4.18
N ASP A 106 2.10 -20.91 -3.62
CA ASP A 106 2.34 -20.95 -2.18
C ASP A 106 2.30 -19.56 -1.53
N LYS A 107 2.50 -18.50 -2.31
CA LYS A 107 2.49 -17.10 -1.85
C LYS A 107 1.14 -16.43 -2.09
N ILE A 108 0.87 -15.37 -1.34
CA ILE A 108 -0.29 -14.50 -1.57
C ILE A 108 -0.01 -13.56 -2.74
N HIS A 109 -0.95 -13.44 -3.67
CA HIS A 109 -0.81 -12.59 -4.84
C HIS A 109 -1.46 -11.22 -4.59
N ILE A 110 -0.70 -10.15 -4.78
CA ILE A 110 -1.20 -8.78 -4.68
C ILE A 110 -1.59 -8.30 -6.08
N LEU A 111 -2.88 -8.09 -6.30
CA LEU A 111 -3.43 -7.68 -7.58
C LEU A 111 -3.58 -6.16 -7.63
N ASN A 112 -2.96 -5.47 -8.58
CA ASN A 112 -3.12 -4.01 -8.76
C ASN A 112 -3.79 -3.68 -10.11
N PRO A 113 -5.10 -3.97 -10.30
CA PRO A 113 -5.76 -3.76 -11.58
C PRO A 113 -6.33 -2.35 -11.77
N PHE A 114 -6.46 -1.56 -10.70
CA PHE A 114 -7.39 -0.41 -10.71
C PHE A 114 -6.86 0.83 -11.42
N SER A 115 -5.55 1.06 -11.43
CA SER A 115 -4.98 2.19 -12.18
C SER A 115 -5.27 2.04 -13.69
N PRO A 116 -4.93 0.92 -14.35
CA PRO A 116 -5.31 0.68 -15.74
C PRO A 116 -6.83 0.72 -16.00
N ILE A 117 -7.65 0.26 -15.06
CA ILE A 117 -9.12 0.29 -15.18
C ILE A 117 -9.62 1.75 -15.22
N LEU A 118 -9.19 2.59 -14.29
CA LEU A 118 -9.62 3.99 -14.24
C LEU A 118 -9.16 4.75 -15.48
N HIS A 119 -7.88 4.58 -15.89
CA HIS A 119 -7.38 5.22 -17.10
C HIS A 119 -8.09 4.74 -18.35
N GLY A 120 -8.36 3.45 -18.48
CA GLY A 120 -9.11 2.90 -19.61
C GLY A 120 -10.54 3.44 -19.71
N TYR A 121 -11.20 3.75 -18.60
CA TYR A 121 -12.51 4.43 -18.62
C TYR A 121 -12.39 5.87 -19.12
N LEU A 122 -11.41 6.61 -18.60
CA LEU A 122 -11.20 8.01 -18.95
C LEU A 122 -10.72 8.20 -20.39
N ASP A 123 -9.94 7.24 -20.92
CA ASP A 123 -9.49 7.25 -22.32
C ASP A 123 -10.64 7.01 -23.32
N GLU A 124 -11.78 6.47 -22.88
CA GLU A 124 -12.99 6.28 -23.72
C GLU A 124 -13.84 7.56 -23.82
N VAL A 125 -13.54 8.61 -23.05
CA VAL A 125 -14.30 9.88 -23.04
C VAL A 125 -13.68 10.86 -24.03
N SER A 126 -14.32 11.01 -25.20
CA SER A 126 -13.79 11.80 -26.32
C SER A 126 -13.65 13.31 -26.06
N GLU A 127 -14.40 13.83 -25.11
CA GLU A 127 -14.44 15.25 -24.73
C GLU A 127 -13.29 15.65 -23.80
N LEU A 128 -12.58 14.67 -23.22
CA LEU A 128 -11.46 14.97 -22.33
C LEU A 128 -10.24 15.41 -23.14
N PRO A 129 -9.66 16.59 -22.83
CA PRO A 129 -8.50 17.08 -23.55
C PRO A 129 -7.25 16.24 -23.24
N ASP A 130 -6.43 16.07 -24.27
CA ASP A 130 -5.07 15.56 -24.15
C ASP A 130 -4.08 16.69 -23.80
N GLY A 131 -2.84 16.32 -23.49
CA GLY A 131 -1.74 17.27 -23.24
C GLY A 131 -1.30 17.34 -21.78
N ASN A 132 -0.64 18.45 -21.42
CA ASN A 132 0.02 18.62 -20.12
C ASN A 132 -0.96 18.74 -18.95
N ASP A 133 -2.18 19.20 -19.24
CA ASP A 133 -3.21 19.48 -18.23
C ASP A 133 -4.26 18.37 -18.12
N LYS A 134 -4.13 17.29 -18.92
CA LYS A 134 -5.13 16.23 -19.04
C LYS A 134 -5.57 15.66 -17.69
N ASP A 135 -4.65 15.59 -16.72
CA ASP A 135 -4.89 14.98 -15.42
C ASP A 135 -5.83 15.83 -14.55
N TYR A 136 -5.78 17.15 -14.68
CA TYR A 136 -6.73 18.07 -14.06
C TYR A 136 -8.15 17.79 -14.59
N TYR A 137 -8.33 17.81 -15.91
CA TYR A 137 -9.64 17.61 -16.54
C TYR A 137 -10.20 16.21 -16.26
N ARG A 138 -9.35 15.18 -16.30
CA ARG A 138 -9.69 13.80 -15.94
C ARG A 138 -10.19 13.71 -14.50
N ALA A 139 -9.50 14.36 -13.56
CA ALA A 139 -9.90 14.39 -12.15
C ALA A 139 -11.25 15.11 -11.95
N GLN A 140 -11.45 16.27 -12.60
CA GLN A 140 -12.73 17.00 -12.50
C GLN A 140 -13.89 16.22 -13.13
N TYR A 141 -13.67 15.59 -14.28
CA TYR A 141 -14.68 14.78 -14.95
C TYR A 141 -15.10 13.59 -14.08
N ILE A 142 -14.14 12.81 -13.57
CA ILE A 142 -14.50 11.64 -12.77
C ILE A 142 -15.16 12.03 -11.45
N LYS A 143 -14.77 13.17 -10.86
CA LYS A 143 -15.41 13.72 -9.66
C LYS A 143 -16.91 13.98 -9.87
N GLN A 144 -17.28 14.47 -11.05
CA GLN A 144 -18.68 14.74 -11.43
C GLN A 144 -19.45 13.48 -11.85
N ASN A 145 -18.75 12.45 -12.34
CA ASN A 145 -19.35 11.25 -12.91
C ASN A 145 -19.15 9.97 -12.08
N VAL A 146 -18.66 10.10 -10.84
CA VAL A 146 -18.33 8.96 -9.97
C VAL A 146 -19.53 8.07 -9.66
N ASP A 147 -20.74 8.63 -9.63
CA ASP A 147 -22.00 7.92 -9.40
C ASP A 147 -22.78 7.66 -10.70
N SER A 148 -22.17 7.88 -11.87
CA SER A 148 -22.82 7.59 -13.15
C SER A 148 -23.05 6.08 -13.33
N PRO A 149 -24.23 5.65 -13.83
CA PRO A 149 -24.50 4.25 -14.16
C PRO A 149 -23.47 3.66 -15.13
N GLU A 150 -22.95 4.48 -16.04
CA GLU A 150 -21.93 4.12 -17.02
C GLU A 150 -20.62 3.71 -16.34
N PHE A 151 -20.12 4.53 -15.40
CA PHE A 151 -18.90 4.21 -14.68
C PHE A 151 -19.07 2.98 -13.78
N GLU A 152 -20.20 2.85 -13.07
CA GLU A 152 -20.46 1.66 -12.25
C GLU A 152 -20.49 0.39 -13.09
N LYS A 153 -21.16 0.40 -14.25
CA LYS A 153 -21.22 -0.73 -15.17
C LYS A 153 -19.84 -1.06 -15.74
N TYR A 154 -19.03 -0.05 -16.03
CA TYR A 154 -17.66 -0.24 -16.50
C TYR A 154 -16.81 -0.93 -15.43
N LEU A 155 -16.82 -0.40 -14.20
CA LEU A 155 -16.10 -0.99 -13.06
C LEU A 155 -16.55 -2.43 -12.85
N ASP A 156 -17.86 -2.66 -12.81
CA ASP A 156 -18.40 -4.00 -12.55
C ASP A 156 -17.88 -5.01 -13.56
N LYS A 157 -17.96 -4.69 -14.86
CA LYS A 157 -17.47 -5.54 -15.95
C LYS A 157 -15.97 -5.82 -15.85
N LYS A 158 -15.17 -4.82 -15.47
CA LYS A 158 -13.71 -4.99 -15.36
C LYS A 158 -13.34 -5.83 -14.14
N ILE A 159 -14.03 -5.65 -13.01
CA ILE A 159 -13.83 -6.45 -11.80
C ILE A 159 -14.22 -7.91 -12.07
N GLU A 160 -15.36 -8.17 -12.72
CA GLU A 160 -15.77 -9.52 -13.14
C GLU A 160 -14.67 -10.19 -13.98
N GLY A 161 -14.11 -9.45 -14.95
CA GLY A 161 -13.00 -9.96 -15.78
C GLY A 161 -11.69 -10.21 -15.04
N VAL A 162 -11.44 -9.55 -13.90
CA VAL A 162 -10.32 -9.86 -13.01
C VAL A 162 -10.63 -11.12 -12.21
N LEU A 163 -11.85 -11.26 -11.69
CA LEU A 163 -12.30 -12.44 -10.93
C LEU A 163 -12.27 -13.73 -11.77
N GLU A 164 -12.58 -13.64 -13.06
CA GLU A 164 -12.47 -14.78 -14.00
C GLU A 164 -11.01 -15.24 -14.24
N LYS A 165 -10.03 -14.42 -13.89
CA LYS A 165 -8.60 -14.63 -14.15
C LYS A 165 -7.78 -14.63 -12.86
N LEU A 166 -8.40 -14.92 -11.73
CA LEU A 166 -7.69 -14.96 -10.46
C LEU A 166 -6.56 -15.99 -10.52
N PRO A 167 -5.36 -15.60 -10.08
CA PRO A 167 -4.18 -16.43 -10.26
C PRO A 167 -4.14 -17.64 -9.31
N ASN A 168 -4.85 -17.54 -8.19
CA ASN A 168 -5.11 -18.61 -7.23
C ASN A 168 -6.23 -18.16 -6.27
N ASP A 169 -6.41 -18.94 -5.19
CA ASP A 169 -7.33 -18.73 -4.08
C ASP A 169 -6.71 -17.98 -2.88
N LYS A 170 -5.52 -17.40 -3.05
CA LYS A 170 -4.77 -16.63 -2.04
C LYS A 170 -4.34 -15.29 -2.61
N TYR A 171 -5.23 -14.32 -2.59
CA TYR A 171 -4.95 -13.00 -3.12
C TYR A 171 -5.49 -11.89 -2.23
N ILE A 172 -4.95 -10.71 -2.47
CA ILE A 172 -5.46 -9.43 -1.98
C ILE A 172 -5.43 -8.45 -3.16
N TYR A 173 -6.10 -7.32 -3.00
CA TYR A 173 -6.02 -6.24 -3.96
C TYR A 173 -5.15 -5.11 -3.42
N SER A 174 -4.37 -4.49 -4.29
CA SER A 174 -3.84 -3.16 -4.11
C SER A 174 -4.72 -2.19 -4.89
N HIS A 175 -5.07 -1.09 -4.25
CA HIS A 175 -5.72 0.04 -4.90
C HIS A 175 -4.77 0.68 -5.92
N ILE A 176 -5.27 1.70 -6.63
CA ILE A 176 -4.46 2.63 -7.44
C ILE A 176 -3.26 3.10 -6.61
N ASP A 177 -2.08 2.92 -7.19
CA ASP A 177 -0.79 3.39 -6.66
C ASP A 177 -0.86 4.89 -6.34
N GLU A 178 -0.24 5.35 -5.25
CA GLU A 178 -0.21 6.74 -4.78
C GLU A 178 -1.52 7.53 -4.99
N LEU A 179 -2.65 6.95 -4.56
CA LEU A 179 -4.00 7.41 -4.89
C LEU A 179 -4.22 8.91 -4.71
N ALA A 180 -3.69 9.49 -3.62
CA ALA A 180 -3.84 10.91 -3.27
C ALA A 180 -2.78 11.84 -3.89
N LEU A 181 -1.77 11.31 -4.61
CA LEU A 181 -0.90 12.08 -5.51
C LEU A 181 -1.35 12.02 -6.97
N GLY A 182 -2.32 11.16 -7.28
CA GLY A 182 -2.79 10.90 -8.63
C GLY A 182 -2.29 9.60 -9.24
N GLY A 183 -1.51 8.81 -8.49
CA GLY A 183 -0.85 7.61 -9.00
C GLY A 183 0.04 7.88 -10.20
N VAL A 184 -0.35 7.37 -11.37
CA VAL A 184 0.36 7.61 -12.65
C VAL A 184 -0.03 8.93 -13.33
N ALA A 185 -0.77 9.80 -12.63
CA ALA A 185 -1.21 11.13 -13.07
C ALA A 185 -0.59 12.25 -12.21
N ARG A 186 -0.83 13.50 -12.60
CA ARG A 186 -0.32 14.73 -11.94
C ARG A 186 -1.38 15.49 -11.14
N TRP A 187 -2.50 14.83 -10.82
CA TRP A 187 -3.59 15.40 -10.04
C TRP A 187 -4.23 14.33 -9.17
N ALA A 188 -4.53 14.64 -7.90
CA ALA A 188 -5.06 13.69 -6.94
C ALA A 188 -6.36 13.06 -7.43
N VAL A 189 -6.49 11.74 -7.29
CA VAL A 189 -7.75 11.05 -7.58
C VAL A 189 -8.74 11.41 -6.46
N PRO A 190 -9.97 11.87 -6.76
CA PRO A 190 -10.91 12.25 -5.71
C PRO A 190 -11.21 11.09 -4.73
N PRO A 191 -11.32 11.33 -3.40
CA PRO A 191 -11.58 10.26 -2.43
C PRO A 191 -12.83 9.44 -2.74
N SER A 192 -13.87 10.08 -3.29
CA SER A 192 -15.11 9.41 -3.70
C SER A 192 -14.88 8.34 -4.78
N VAL A 193 -13.88 8.50 -5.65
CA VAL A 193 -13.55 7.51 -6.68
C VAL A 193 -12.89 6.29 -6.06
N GLY A 194 -11.97 6.46 -5.10
CA GLY A 194 -11.40 5.36 -4.34
C GLY A 194 -12.46 4.58 -3.57
N ALA A 195 -13.34 5.29 -2.87
CA ALA A 195 -14.48 4.69 -2.18
C ALA A 195 -15.42 3.93 -3.14
N LYS A 196 -15.69 4.48 -4.33
CA LYS A 196 -16.52 3.82 -5.34
C LYS A 196 -15.88 2.52 -5.82
N ILE A 197 -14.60 2.54 -6.18
CA ILE A 197 -13.87 1.35 -6.64
C ILE A 197 -13.92 0.25 -5.57
N ASN A 198 -13.61 0.58 -4.31
CA ASN A 198 -13.66 -0.36 -3.20
C ASN A 198 -15.09 -0.92 -3.00
N SER A 199 -16.10 -0.05 -3.00
CA SER A 199 -17.51 -0.46 -2.87
C SER A 199 -17.95 -1.42 -3.98
N ARG A 200 -17.57 -1.16 -5.24
CA ARG A 200 -17.90 -2.05 -6.37
C ARG A 200 -17.17 -3.38 -6.26
N LEU A 201 -15.89 -3.37 -5.85
CA LEU A 201 -15.13 -4.59 -5.61
C LEU A 201 -15.81 -5.47 -4.55
N LYS A 202 -16.10 -4.90 -3.36
CA LYS A 202 -16.71 -5.62 -2.24
C LYS A 202 -18.12 -6.16 -2.55
N LYS A 203 -18.82 -5.58 -3.52
CA LYS A 203 -20.10 -6.12 -4.00
C LYS A 203 -19.92 -7.47 -4.72
N GLN A 204 -18.80 -7.66 -5.39
CA GLN A 204 -18.49 -8.86 -6.17
C GLN A 204 -17.62 -9.87 -5.41
N ASP A 205 -16.64 -9.37 -4.65
CA ASP A 205 -15.77 -10.14 -3.76
C ASP A 205 -15.85 -9.57 -2.34
N ARG A 206 -16.81 -10.09 -1.56
CA ARG A 206 -17.14 -9.57 -0.22
C ARG A 206 -16.01 -9.70 0.78
N GLU A 207 -15.15 -10.69 0.60
CA GLU A 207 -14.05 -11.02 1.51
C GLU A 207 -12.70 -10.46 1.02
N ALA A 208 -12.70 -9.70 -0.08
CA ALA A 208 -11.51 -9.05 -0.61
C ALA A 208 -10.81 -8.24 0.50
N LEU A 209 -9.49 -8.35 0.63
CA LEU A 209 -8.69 -7.43 1.41
C LEU A 209 -8.06 -6.41 0.46
N VAL A 210 -8.22 -5.12 0.73
CA VAL A 210 -7.75 -4.03 -0.15
C VAL A 210 -6.71 -3.18 0.56
N PHE A 211 -5.49 -3.21 0.04
CA PHE A 211 -4.40 -2.34 0.45
C PHE A 211 -4.41 -1.03 -0.34
N VAL A 212 -4.26 0.10 0.34
CA VAL A 212 -4.22 1.45 -0.25
C VAL A 212 -2.81 2.01 -0.09
N ASP A 213 -2.11 2.17 -1.21
CA ASP A 213 -0.92 3.02 -1.27
C ASP A 213 -1.36 4.47 -1.48
N LEU A 214 -1.26 5.27 -0.42
CA LEU A 214 -1.90 6.58 -0.37
C LEU A 214 -1.10 7.65 -1.10
N VAL A 215 0.23 7.71 -0.90
CA VAL A 215 1.12 8.76 -1.45
C VAL A 215 2.59 8.33 -1.55
N GLY A 216 3.29 8.85 -2.56
CA GLY A 216 4.77 8.85 -2.74
C GLY A 216 5.55 9.68 -1.74
N HIS A 217 4.90 10.60 -1.03
CA HIS A 217 5.47 11.46 0.00
C HIS A 217 4.36 12.21 0.74
N CYS A 218 4.58 12.61 1.99
CA CYS A 218 3.60 13.41 2.74
C CYS A 218 3.93 14.91 2.75
N LYS A 219 4.70 15.42 1.77
CA LYS A 219 5.00 16.87 1.65
C LYS A 219 3.79 17.71 1.24
N GLY A 220 2.85 17.11 0.50
CA GLY A 220 1.64 17.78 0.02
C GLY A 220 1.16 17.18 -1.29
N SER A 221 -0.01 17.63 -1.75
CA SER A 221 -0.61 17.20 -3.03
C SER A 221 -1.62 18.23 -3.53
N THR A 222 -2.07 18.07 -4.77
CA THR A 222 -3.15 18.88 -5.35
C THR A 222 -4.48 18.76 -4.60
N TYR A 223 -4.67 17.70 -3.80
CA TYR A 223 -5.82 17.56 -2.91
C TYR A 223 -5.94 18.77 -1.97
N PHE A 224 -4.84 19.17 -1.32
CA PHE A 224 -4.86 20.27 -0.37
C PHE A 224 -5.13 21.62 -1.05
N PHE A 225 -4.62 21.79 -2.28
CA PHE A 225 -4.98 22.92 -3.13
C PHE A 225 -6.48 22.97 -3.38
N GLU A 226 -7.10 21.87 -3.82
CA GLU A 226 -8.54 21.84 -4.02
C GLU A 226 -9.29 22.20 -2.73
N GLN A 227 -8.94 21.57 -1.61
CA GLN A 227 -9.60 21.80 -0.33
C GLN A 227 -9.50 23.26 0.11
N ARG A 228 -8.35 23.92 -0.10
CA ARG A 228 -8.22 25.35 0.23
C ARG A 228 -8.98 26.23 -0.74
N TYR A 229 -8.90 25.95 -2.04
CA TYR A 229 -9.59 26.71 -3.08
C TYR A 229 -11.10 26.72 -2.83
N LEU A 230 -11.68 25.54 -2.52
CA LEU A 230 -13.11 25.34 -2.28
C LEU A 230 -13.63 25.95 -0.97
N LYS A 231 -12.76 26.44 -0.07
CA LYS A 231 -13.22 27.23 1.09
C LYS A 231 -13.80 28.58 0.69
N ASN A 232 -13.39 29.11 -0.46
CA ASN A 232 -13.77 30.44 -0.93
C ASN A 232 -14.49 30.43 -2.30
N HIS A 233 -14.68 29.24 -2.89
CA HIS A 233 -15.30 29.07 -4.20
C HIS A 233 -16.20 27.83 -4.21
N ASP A 234 -17.31 27.89 -4.94
CA ASP A 234 -18.27 26.78 -5.00
C ASP A 234 -17.73 25.56 -5.78
N SER A 235 -16.86 25.80 -6.77
CA SER A 235 -16.25 24.76 -7.59
C SER A 235 -14.89 25.19 -8.10
N LEU A 236 -14.07 24.22 -8.53
CA LEU A 236 -12.88 24.50 -9.33
C LEU A 236 -13.27 25.08 -10.69
N PRO A 237 -12.40 25.90 -11.31
CA PRO A 237 -12.64 26.46 -12.64
C PRO A 237 -12.56 25.40 -13.74
N GLU A 238 -13.05 25.73 -14.94
CA GLU A 238 -13.02 24.80 -16.09
C GLU A 238 -11.59 24.44 -16.50
N ASN A 239 -10.68 25.42 -16.49
CA ASN A 239 -9.25 25.23 -16.74
C ASN A 239 -8.47 25.27 -15.42
N PRO A 240 -7.26 24.68 -15.33
CA PRO A 240 -6.42 24.84 -14.15
C PRO A 240 -6.19 26.34 -13.85
N PRO A 241 -6.39 26.81 -12.59
CA PRO A 241 -6.28 28.22 -12.23
C PRO A 241 -4.81 28.65 -12.13
N TYR A 242 -4.12 28.64 -13.27
CA TYR A 242 -2.69 28.92 -13.36
C TYR A 242 -2.32 30.30 -12.82
N GLU A 243 -3.24 31.26 -12.82
CA GLU A 243 -3.08 32.57 -12.20
C GLU A 243 -2.68 32.52 -10.72
N LEU A 244 -2.98 31.41 -10.02
CA LEU A 244 -2.70 31.19 -8.61
C LEU A 244 -1.34 30.53 -8.34
N VAL A 245 -0.66 30.01 -9.36
CA VAL A 245 0.66 29.38 -9.20
C VAL A 245 1.78 30.26 -9.71
N ASP A 246 2.98 29.99 -9.20
CA ASP A 246 4.22 30.66 -9.59
C ASP A 246 4.35 30.72 -11.12
N PRO A 247 4.61 31.90 -11.73
CA PRO A 247 4.88 32.00 -13.16
C PRO A 247 5.96 31.03 -13.67
N GLU A 248 6.97 30.71 -12.86
CA GLU A 248 8.03 29.77 -13.22
C GLU A 248 7.51 28.33 -13.30
N ALA A 249 6.53 27.96 -12.48
CA ALA A 249 5.86 26.66 -12.58
C ALA A 249 5.21 26.49 -13.96
N ARG A 250 4.63 27.56 -14.52
CA ARG A 250 3.99 27.53 -15.86
C ARG A 250 4.99 27.28 -16.99
N ASN A 251 6.24 27.66 -16.79
CA ASN A 251 7.33 27.43 -17.73
C ASN A 251 8.02 26.07 -17.52
N CYS A 252 7.64 25.34 -16.47
CA CYS A 252 8.15 24.01 -16.20
C CYS A 252 7.60 22.98 -17.20
N LYS A 253 8.34 21.88 -17.39
CA LYS A 253 7.87 20.72 -18.17
C LYS A 253 6.55 20.13 -17.64
N ILE A 254 6.26 20.28 -16.35
CA ILE A 254 5.05 19.76 -15.71
C ILE A 254 4.40 20.89 -14.89
N PRO A 255 3.62 21.78 -15.52
CA PRO A 255 3.06 22.95 -14.84
C PRO A 255 2.13 22.62 -13.67
N LEU A 256 1.42 21.49 -13.73
CA LEU A 256 0.51 21.04 -12.66
C LEU A 256 1.21 20.84 -11.30
N LEU A 257 2.54 20.65 -11.27
CA LEU A 257 3.29 20.58 -10.02
C LEU A 257 3.19 21.87 -9.19
N GLY A 258 2.89 23.02 -9.82
CA GLY A 258 2.70 24.28 -9.12
C GLY A 258 1.51 24.29 -8.14
N PHE A 259 0.58 23.35 -8.29
CA PHE A 259 -0.59 23.19 -7.40
C PHE A 259 -0.35 22.20 -6.25
N TYR A 260 0.83 21.58 -6.15
CA TYR A 260 1.14 20.68 -5.04
C TYR A 260 1.54 21.50 -3.82
N GLU A 261 0.74 21.38 -2.77
CA GLU A 261 0.93 22.11 -1.52
C GLU A 261 0.58 21.23 -0.32
N ALA A 262 1.15 21.58 0.83
CA ALA A 262 0.78 21.02 2.11
C ALA A 262 -0.59 21.52 2.58
N HIS A 263 -1.16 20.90 3.62
CA HIS A 263 -2.41 21.34 4.24
C HIS A 263 -2.41 22.84 4.62
N ASN A 264 -1.27 23.37 5.05
CA ASN A 264 -1.08 24.76 5.45
C ASN A 264 -0.75 25.73 4.29
N GLY A 265 -0.59 25.22 3.07
CA GLY A 265 -0.30 26.00 1.87
C GLY A 265 1.15 26.17 1.52
N SER A 266 2.03 25.51 2.25
CA SER A 266 3.45 25.49 1.91
C SER A 266 3.65 24.71 0.61
N PRO A 267 4.42 25.24 -0.37
CA PRO A 267 4.59 24.61 -1.67
C PRO A 267 5.43 23.33 -1.58
N VAL A 268 5.05 22.28 -2.31
CA VAL A 268 5.86 21.05 -2.36
C VAL A 268 7.09 21.22 -3.24
N TYR A 269 6.93 21.96 -4.34
CA TYR A 269 7.98 22.18 -5.33
C TYR A 269 8.36 23.65 -5.45
N GLN A 270 9.63 23.86 -5.77
CA GLN A 270 10.18 25.12 -6.24
C GLN A 270 10.63 24.94 -7.68
N PHE A 271 10.59 26.02 -8.46
CA PHE A 271 10.86 26.04 -9.89
C PHE A 271 12.07 26.94 -10.17
N ASP A 272 12.87 26.56 -11.17
CA ASP A 272 13.99 27.37 -11.68
C ASP A 272 14.36 26.85 -13.08
N ASP A 273 14.53 27.74 -14.05
CA ASP A 273 14.93 27.44 -15.44
C ASP A 273 14.17 26.24 -16.08
N GLY A 274 12.84 26.22 -15.92
CA GLY A 274 11.96 25.17 -16.46
C GLY A 274 12.07 23.81 -15.75
N LYS A 275 12.84 23.72 -14.67
CA LYS A 275 13.00 22.53 -13.82
C LYS A 275 12.25 22.72 -12.50
N TYR A 276 12.11 21.62 -11.76
CA TYR A 276 11.52 21.60 -10.44
C TYR A 276 12.40 20.81 -9.47
N SER A 277 12.32 21.15 -8.19
CA SER A 277 12.90 20.39 -7.08
C SER A 277 11.98 20.49 -5.87
N TYR A 278 12.15 19.61 -4.88
CA TYR A 278 11.39 19.74 -3.64
C TYR A 278 11.78 21.03 -2.91
N THR A 279 10.80 21.71 -2.35
CA THR A 279 11.04 22.79 -1.39
C THR A 279 11.74 22.22 -0.17
N ASN A 280 12.81 22.89 0.27
CA ASN A 280 13.57 22.49 1.45
C ASN A 280 12.97 23.16 2.70
N TYR A 281 12.42 22.34 3.58
CA TYR A 281 11.99 22.75 4.91
C TYR A 281 13.03 22.31 5.95
N ASP A 282 13.13 23.03 7.06
CA ASP A 282 13.80 22.47 8.23
C ASP A 282 13.04 21.22 8.71
N PHE A 283 13.75 20.36 9.46
CA PHE A 283 13.21 19.04 9.78
C PHE A 283 11.94 19.09 10.64
N GLU A 284 11.83 20.02 11.59
CA GLU A 284 10.63 20.14 12.43
C GLU A 284 9.41 20.63 11.63
N THR A 285 9.62 21.59 10.73
CA THR A 285 8.57 22.01 9.79
C THR A 285 8.16 20.87 8.88
N LEU A 286 9.13 20.12 8.32
CA LEU A 286 8.85 18.95 7.48
C LEU A 286 8.06 17.90 8.26
N LYS A 287 8.48 17.55 9.47
CA LYS A 287 7.84 16.56 10.35
C LYS A 287 6.39 16.92 10.66
N SER A 288 6.12 18.20 10.97
CA SER A 288 4.76 18.70 11.20
C SER A 288 3.89 18.64 9.94
N ILE A 289 4.41 19.10 8.79
CA ILE A 289 3.72 18.99 7.50
C ILE A 289 3.43 17.52 7.16
N TRP A 290 4.42 16.65 7.36
CA TRP A 290 4.36 15.24 7.05
C TRP A 290 3.24 14.55 7.82
N TYR A 291 3.23 14.71 9.14
CA TYR A 291 2.25 14.11 10.02
C TYR A 291 0.82 14.58 9.68
N GLU A 292 0.60 15.90 9.60
CA GLU A 292 -0.75 16.42 9.34
C GLU A 292 -1.25 16.07 7.94
N ASN A 293 -0.38 16.11 6.92
CA ASN A 293 -0.78 15.70 5.58
C ASN A 293 -1.16 14.22 5.51
N ALA A 294 -0.34 13.33 6.09
CA ALA A 294 -0.62 11.89 6.13
C ALA A 294 -1.95 11.60 6.83
N LYS A 295 -2.18 12.25 7.98
CA LYS A 295 -3.39 12.11 8.78
C LYS A 295 -4.63 12.58 8.02
N LEU A 296 -4.61 13.79 7.43
CA LEU A 296 -5.75 14.33 6.70
C LEU A 296 -6.10 13.48 5.49
N LEU A 297 -5.10 13.10 4.69
CA LEU A 297 -5.31 12.22 3.54
C LEU A 297 -5.87 10.87 3.97
N ALA A 298 -5.31 10.23 5.00
CA ALA A 298 -5.81 8.93 5.45
C ALA A 298 -7.27 9.01 5.92
N GLY A 299 -7.63 10.07 6.64
CA GLY A 299 -9.01 10.29 7.11
C GLY A 299 -10.00 10.46 5.95
N ASP A 300 -9.62 11.22 4.92
CA ASP A 300 -10.48 11.49 3.77
C ASP A 300 -10.59 10.30 2.81
N TYR A 301 -9.54 9.48 2.71
CA TYR A 301 -9.49 8.30 1.84
C TYR A 301 -9.83 6.97 2.54
N LYS A 302 -10.24 7.00 3.80
CA LYS A 302 -10.49 5.80 4.64
C LYS A 302 -11.42 4.74 4.02
N GLU A 303 -12.37 5.15 3.17
CA GLU A 303 -13.32 4.25 2.52
C GLU A 303 -12.74 3.56 1.27
N SER A 304 -11.48 3.84 0.91
CA SER A 304 -10.83 3.31 -0.30
C SER A 304 -10.25 1.89 -0.10
N GLY A 305 -10.17 1.39 1.13
CA GLY A 305 -9.69 0.03 1.40
C GLY A 305 -9.70 -0.34 2.87
N ASP A 306 -9.02 -1.44 3.20
CA ASP A 306 -9.00 -2.04 4.53
C ASP A 306 -7.64 -1.88 5.22
N VAL A 307 -6.57 -1.67 4.46
CA VAL A 307 -5.18 -1.57 4.92
C VAL A 307 -4.53 -0.37 4.25
N PHE A 308 -3.75 0.43 4.97
CA PHE A 308 -3.19 1.68 4.46
C PHE A 308 -1.68 1.75 4.55
N GLY A 309 -1.06 2.41 3.57
CA GLY A 309 0.38 2.58 3.45
C GLY A 309 0.79 3.80 2.65
N ILE A 310 2.09 4.07 2.61
CA ILE A 310 2.74 5.04 1.72
C ILE A 310 4.07 4.47 1.22
N ASN A 311 4.64 5.07 0.16
CA ASN A 311 5.88 4.63 -0.49
C ASN A 311 6.96 5.73 -0.60
N ALA A 312 7.27 6.36 0.54
CA ALA A 312 8.15 7.53 0.65
C ALA A 312 9.67 7.25 0.78
N PHE A 313 10.25 6.52 -0.17
CA PHE A 313 11.62 5.98 -0.08
C PHE A 313 12.71 7.02 0.22
N LEU A 314 12.74 8.12 -0.54
CA LEU A 314 13.78 9.15 -0.40
C LEU A 314 13.68 9.87 0.94
N ASP A 315 12.47 10.18 1.38
CA ASP A 315 12.24 10.88 2.65
C ASP A 315 12.54 9.98 3.85
N PHE A 316 12.17 8.69 3.80
CA PHE A 316 12.55 7.72 4.83
C PHE A 316 14.07 7.48 4.86
N SER A 317 14.73 7.44 3.70
CA SER A 317 16.20 7.38 3.66
C SER A 317 16.81 8.63 4.27
N ASN A 318 16.29 9.83 3.98
CA ASN A 318 16.81 11.06 4.54
C ASN A 318 16.53 11.20 6.05
N TYR A 319 15.37 10.75 6.51
CA TYR A 319 14.90 10.89 7.88
C TYR A 319 14.17 9.60 8.35
N PRO A 320 14.89 8.58 8.87
CA PRO A 320 14.32 7.29 9.24
C PRO A 320 13.15 7.39 10.23
N VAL A 321 13.18 8.37 11.13
CA VAL A 321 12.11 8.71 12.08
C VAL A 321 10.75 8.97 11.42
N LEU A 322 10.72 9.42 10.15
CA LEU A 322 9.46 9.66 9.43
C LEU A 322 8.64 8.40 9.22
N THR A 323 9.24 7.20 9.28
CA THR A 323 8.50 5.94 9.23
C THR A 323 7.57 5.77 10.42
N GLY A 324 8.05 6.04 11.64
CA GLY A 324 7.24 6.03 12.86
C GLY A 324 6.18 7.14 12.85
N VAL A 325 6.56 8.35 12.46
CA VAL A 325 5.64 9.51 12.32
C VAL A 325 4.51 9.19 11.35
N THR A 326 4.81 8.50 10.25
CA THR A 326 3.81 8.06 9.28
C THR A 326 2.83 7.08 9.90
N VAL A 327 3.31 6.04 10.59
CA VAL A 327 2.43 5.04 11.22
C VAL A 327 1.50 5.71 12.24
N ASP A 328 2.03 6.58 13.10
CA ASP A 328 1.21 7.31 14.08
C ASP A 328 0.16 8.19 13.38
N ALA A 329 0.54 8.93 12.33
CA ALA A 329 -0.40 9.77 11.57
C ALA A 329 -1.55 8.98 10.92
N LEU A 330 -1.22 7.83 10.32
CA LEU A 330 -2.22 6.94 9.72
C LEU A 330 -3.16 6.38 10.80
N LYS A 331 -2.62 5.94 11.94
CA LYS A 331 -3.41 5.42 13.07
C LYS A 331 -4.31 6.48 13.69
N ASP A 332 -3.83 7.70 13.85
CA ASP A 332 -4.63 8.82 14.40
C ASP A 332 -5.80 9.21 13.50
N ALA A 333 -5.71 8.97 12.19
CA ALA A 333 -6.79 9.24 11.24
C ALA A 333 -7.78 8.08 11.07
N LEU A 334 -7.24 6.86 10.97
CA LEU A 334 -8.00 5.67 10.61
C LEU A 334 -8.51 4.89 11.84
N GLY A 335 -7.90 5.11 13.00
CA GLY A 335 -8.12 4.36 14.23
C GLY A 335 -7.17 3.17 14.39
N ASP A 336 -7.04 2.71 15.64
CA ASP A 336 -6.13 1.61 16.00
C ASP A 336 -6.48 0.29 15.31
N GLU A 337 -7.76 0.11 14.93
CA GLU A 337 -8.27 -1.09 14.29
C GLU A 337 -7.86 -1.23 12.82
N VAL A 338 -7.32 -0.19 12.17
CA VAL A 338 -6.94 -0.27 10.75
C VAL A 338 -5.47 -0.70 10.59
N PRO A 339 -5.16 -1.80 9.88
CA PRO A 339 -3.79 -2.23 9.64
C PRO A 339 -3.00 -1.23 8.78
N VAL A 340 -1.72 -1.07 9.12
CA VAL A 340 -0.79 -0.17 8.41
C VAL A 340 0.36 -0.98 7.83
N TRP A 341 0.55 -0.94 6.51
CA TRP A 341 1.65 -1.57 5.79
C TRP A 341 2.44 -0.54 5.01
N LEU A 342 3.72 -0.33 5.33
CA LEU A 342 4.54 0.67 4.65
C LEU A 342 5.43 0.05 3.58
N TYR A 343 5.70 0.82 2.52
CA TYR A 343 6.69 0.45 1.52
C TYR A 343 8.09 0.94 1.90
N PHE A 344 9.08 0.13 1.56
CA PHE A 344 10.51 0.43 1.69
C PHE A 344 11.23 0.15 0.36
N ASP A 345 12.39 0.78 0.19
CA ASP A 345 13.21 0.58 -0.99
C ASP A 345 13.94 -0.77 -0.92
N GLY A 346 13.59 -1.68 -1.81
CA GLY A 346 14.08 -3.06 -1.81
C GLY A 346 15.38 -3.26 -2.59
N ASN A 347 15.75 -2.35 -3.50
CA ASN A 347 16.94 -2.53 -4.35
C ASN A 347 17.77 -1.27 -4.58
N GLY A 348 17.56 -0.23 -3.78
CA GLY A 348 18.47 0.92 -3.70
C GLY A 348 18.19 2.01 -4.72
N TYR A 349 16.92 2.19 -5.08
CA TYR A 349 16.46 3.32 -5.89
C TYR A 349 16.78 4.67 -5.26
N ALA A 350 16.51 4.82 -3.97
CA ALA A 350 16.81 6.02 -3.19
C ALA A 350 18.20 6.00 -2.57
N LYS A 351 19.00 4.94 -2.81
CA LYS A 351 20.34 4.79 -2.23
C LYS A 351 21.28 5.90 -2.75
N PRO A 352 21.86 6.73 -1.87
CA PRO A 352 22.93 7.63 -2.25
C PRO A 352 24.13 6.89 -2.85
N SER A 353 24.75 7.47 -3.88
CA SER A 353 25.91 6.86 -4.54
C SER A 353 27.12 6.71 -3.62
N SER A 354 27.19 7.51 -2.55
CA SER A 354 28.28 7.49 -1.57
C SER A 354 28.18 6.36 -0.53
N LEU A 355 27.01 5.75 -0.35
CA LEU A 355 26.81 4.68 0.62
C LEU A 355 27.07 3.31 -0.01
N SER A 356 27.65 2.39 0.76
CA SER A 356 27.66 0.97 0.42
C SER A 356 26.25 0.37 0.51
N SER A 357 26.07 -0.81 -0.08
CA SER A 357 24.80 -1.55 0.02
C SER A 357 24.48 -1.93 1.47
N GLN A 358 25.48 -2.27 2.29
CA GLN A 358 25.27 -2.62 3.70
C GLN A 358 24.82 -1.42 4.52
N GLU A 359 25.51 -0.28 4.42
CA GLU A 359 25.12 0.95 5.15
C GLU A 359 23.69 1.39 4.80
N TYR A 360 23.29 1.22 3.54
CA TYR A 360 21.92 1.50 3.13
C TYR A 360 20.91 0.50 3.69
N VAL A 361 21.23 -0.80 3.69
CA VAL A 361 20.36 -1.83 4.23
C VAL A 361 20.21 -1.70 5.76
N ASP A 362 21.25 -1.30 6.48
CA ASP A 362 21.16 -1.03 7.93
C ASP A 362 20.16 0.11 8.21
N MET A 363 20.14 1.13 7.34
CA MET A 363 19.14 2.20 7.38
C MET A 363 17.72 1.70 7.09
N VAL A 364 17.54 0.84 6.08
CA VAL A 364 16.24 0.22 5.76
C VAL A 364 15.78 -0.69 6.90
N LYS A 365 16.68 -1.41 7.56
CA LYS A 365 16.38 -2.21 8.76
C LYS A 365 15.86 -1.33 9.89
N CYS A 366 16.54 -0.22 10.18
CA CYS A 366 16.10 0.77 11.17
C CYS A 366 14.69 1.29 10.87
N GLN A 367 14.43 1.66 9.60
CA GLN A 367 13.12 2.12 9.13
C GLN A 367 12.01 1.08 9.37
N ILE A 368 12.23 -0.17 8.99
CA ILE A 368 11.27 -1.28 9.16
C ILE A 368 10.92 -1.48 10.63
N TYR A 369 11.91 -1.59 11.51
CA TYR A 369 11.65 -1.84 12.92
C TYR A 369 11.08 -0.62 13.64
N THR A 370 11.42 0.60 13.20
CA THR A 370 10.76 1.82 13.67
C THR A 370 9.27 1.79 13.31
N ALA A 371 8.91 1.46 12.07
CA ALA A 371 7.49 1.31 11.69
C ALA A 371 6.76 0.24 12.53
N ILE A 372 7.40 -0.91 12.79
CA ILE A 372 6.85 -1.98 13.62
C ILE A 372 6.64 -1.53 15.07
N ILE A 373 7.60 -0.81 15.66
CA ILE A 373 7.50 -0.24 17.02
C ILE A 373 6.27 0.67 17.14
N HIS A 374 5.98 1.43 16.08
CA HIS A 374 4.83 2.33 16.03
C HIS A 374 3.49 1.64 15.72
N GLY A 375 3.50 0.37 15.31
CA GLY A 375 2.29 -0.43 15.10
C GLY A 375 2.02 -0.86 13.65
N ALA A 376 2.99 -0.73 12.74
CA ALA A 376 2.88 -1.33 11.42
C ALA A 376 2.75 -2.86 11.54
N THR A 377 1.81 -3.43 10.81
CA THR A 377 1.53 -4.87 10.79
C THR A 377 1.95 -5.53 9.48
N GLY A 378 2.76 -4.82 8.70
CA GLY A 378 3.29 -5.31 7.46
C GLY A 378 4.26 -4.34 6.81
N ILE A 379 5.08 -4.88 5.92
CA ILE A 379 6.05 -4.14 5.12
C ILE A 379 6.00 -4.64 3.69
N LEU A 380 6.14 -3.70 2.75
CA LEU A 380 6.19 -3.96 1.32
C LEU A 380 7.51 -3.40 0.78
N PHE A 381 7.99 -3.96 -0.33
CA PHE A 381 9.21 -3.50 -0.97
C PHE A 381 8.95 -3.11 -2.41
N TRP A 382 9.49 -1.98 -2.83
CA TRP A 382 9.55 -1.60 -4.24
C TRP A 382 10.94 -1.89 -4.79
N ASN A 383 11.02 -2.50 -5.96
CA ASN A 383 12.28 -2.79 -6.64
C ASN A 383 12.26 -2.23 -8.07
N ASP A 384 13.27 -1.40 -8.39
CA ASP A 384 13.51 -0.88 -9.75
C ASP A 384 13.92 -2.01 -10.72
N TRP A 385 13.43 -1.96 -11.96
CA TRP A 385 13.80 -2.90 -13.02
C TRP A 385 15.25 -2.79 -13.50
N SER A 386 15.86 -1.62 -13.31
CA SER A 386 17.13 -1.20 -13.94
C SER A 386 18.35 -1.23 -13.02
N LYS A 387 18.16 -1.46 -11.72
CA LYS A 387 19.23 -1.40 -10.72
C LYS A 387 19.77 -2.79 -10.36
N THR A 388 21.05 -2.82 -10.00
CA THR A 388 21.78 -4.05 -9.66
C THR A 388 21.18 -4.72 -8.41
N PRO A 389 21.19 -6.07 -8.33
CA PRO A 389 20.57 -6.80 -7.24
C PRO A 389 21.34 -6.72 -5.91
N GLU A 390 22.47 -6.00 -5.85
CA GLU A 390 23.36 -5.99 -4.68
C GLU A 390 22.67 -5.54 -3.39
N VAL A 391 21.88 -4.46 -3.46
CA VAL A 391 21.10 -3.98 -2.29
C VAL A 391 20.05 -5.00 -1.90
N PHE A 392 19.34 -5.56 -2.89
CA PHE A 392 18.33 -6.60 -2.66
C PHE A 392 18.94 -7.85 -2.01
N GLU A 393 20.10 -8.32 -2.50
CA GLU A 393 20.84 -9.45 -1.93
C GLU A 393 21.31 -9.18 -0.50
N THR A 394 21.76 -7.95 -0.23
CA THR A 394 22.15 -7.51 1.12
C THR A 394 20.95 -7.42 2.06
N LEU A 395 19.76 -7.13 1.53
CA LEU A 395 18.50 -7.04 2.29
C LEU A 395 17.95 -8.43 2.69
N LEU A 396 18.17 -9.48 1.88
CA LEU A 396 17.58 -10.81 2.15
C LEU A 396 17.88 -11.34 3.57
N PRO A 397 19.12 -11.29 4.11
CA PRO A 397 19.41 -11.71 5.48
C PRO A 397 18.63 -10.92 6.55
N VAL A 398 18.40 -9.63 6.33
CA VAL A 398 17.59 -8.80 7.25
C VAL A 398 16.14 -9.27 7.26
N LEU A 399 15.60 -9.70 6.11
CA LEU A 399 14.26 -10.24 6.04
C LEU A 399 14.15 -11.65 6.63
N GLU A 400 15.21 -12.46 6.53
CA GLU A 400 15.29 -13.73 7.27
C GLU A 400 15.27 -13.49 8.78
N GLU A 401 16.07 -12.53 9.28
CA GLU A 401 16.04 -12.11 10.69
C GLU A 401 14.65 -11.62 11.12
N LEU A 402 13.97 -10.82 10.29
CA LEU A 402 12.61 -10.37 10.58
C LEU A 402 11.64 -11.55 10.68
N ASN A 403 11.73 -12.52 9.76
CA ASN A 403 10.90 -13.72 9.78
C ASN A 403 11.09 -14.51 11.09
N ASP A 404 12.33 -14.67 11.55
CA ASP A 404 12.65 -15.34 12.82
C ASP A 404 12.05 -14.59 14.04
N ASN A 405 11.96 -13.25 13.95
CA ASN A 405 11.40 -12.39 15.00
C ASN A 405 9.88 -12.19 14.93
N LEU A 406 9.18 -12.72 13.91
CA LEU A 406 7.73 -12.51 13.76
C LEU A 406 6.91 -13.01 14.97
N SER A 407 7.40 -14.02 15.67
CA SER A 407 6.77 -14.52 16.90
C SER A 407 6.72 -13.45 18.00
N VAL A 408 7.73 -12.57 18.08
CA VAL A 408 7.82 -11.43 19.00
C VAL A 408 7.02 -10.24 18.46
N VAL A 409 7.16 -9.92 17.17
CA VAL A 409 6.45 -8.80 16.52
C VAL A 409 4.93 -8.91 16.69
N LYS A 410 4.39 -10.14 16.61
CA LYS A 410 2.95 -10.44 16.73
C LYS A 410 2.43 -10.43 18.17
N LEU A 411 3.29 -10.31 19.18
CA LEU A 411 2.85 -10.20 20.58
C LEU A 411 2.14 -8.87 20.84
N ASP A 412 1.40 -8.84 21.94
CA ASP A 412 0.66 -7.66 22.36
C ASP A 412 1.63 -6.62 22.93
N THR A 413 1.36 -5.35 22.64
CA THR A 413 2.16 -4.22 23.13
C THR A 413 1.75 -3.90 24.57
N GLU A 414 2.71 -3.98 25.50
CA GLU A 414 2.52 -3.58 26.89
C GLU A 414 2.87 -2.10 27.08
N GLN A 415 3.94 -1.64 26.44
CA GLN A 415 4.42 -0.25 26.55
C GLN A 415 5.08 0.19 25.24
N LYS A 416 4.83 1.44 24.82
CA LYS A 416 5.56 2.13 23.75
C LYS A 416 6.16 3.41 24.32
N THR A 417 7.44 3.67 24.05
CA THR A 417 8.14 4.89 24.46
C THR A 417 8.89 5.44 23.27
N ILE A 418 8.60 6.70 22.91
CA ILE A 418 9.25 7.42 21.83
C ILE A 418 9.88 8.67 22.44
N ASP A 419 11.20 8.81 22.29
CA ASP A 419 11.97 9.96 22.75
C ASP A 419 12.92 10.40 21.63
N ASP A 420 12.45 11.36 20.84
CA ASP A 420 13.10 11.83 19.62
C ASP A 420 13.51 10.69 18.66
N ASP A 421 14.81 10.43 18.52
CA ASP A 421 15.37 9.36 17.68
C ASP A 421 15.37 7.96 18.37
N LEU A 422 15.02 7.87 19.66
CA LEU A 422 14.93 6.59 20.38
C LEU A 422 13.49 6.07 20.38
N HIS A 423 13.26 4.97 19.67
CA HIS A 423 11.96 4.33 19.55
C HIS A 423 11.98 2.97 20.24
N MET A 424 11.00 2.70 21.10
CA MET A 424 10.99 1.50 21.92
C MET A 424 9.59 0.94 22.10
N VAL A 425 9.48 -0.39 22.08
CA VAL A 425 8.27 -1.10 22.51
C VAL A 425 8.62 -2.31 23.37
N ILE A 426 7.83 -2.53 24.41
CA ILE A 426 7.84 -3.75 25.23
C ILE A 426 6.63 -4.59 24.85
N LYS A 427 6.90 -5.87 24.56
CA LYS A 427 5.94 -6.88 24.12
C LYS A 427 5.84 -7.98 25.16
N SER A 428 4.62 -8.45 25.45
CA SER A 428 4.40 -9.49 26.46
C SER A 428 3.76 -10.76 25.88
N GLY A 429 4.33 -11.91 26.22
CA GLY A 429 3.81 -13.23 25.94
C GLY A 429 2.75 -13.68 26.96
N LYS A 430 1.96 -14.69 26.57
CA LYS A 430 0.86 -15.21 27.41
C LYS A 430 1.33 -15.89 28.70
N LYS A 431 2.61 -16.27 28.82
CA LYS A 431 3.17 -16.89 30.03
C LYS A 431 4.07 -15.93 30.81
N GLY A 432 3.99 -14.63 30.51
CA GLY A 432 4.74 -13.58 31.21
C GLY A 432 6.12 -13.30 30.63
N GLU A 433 6.49 -13.92 29.49
CA GLU A 433 7.72 -13.58 28.78
C GLU A 433 7.66 -12.11 28.31
N LYS A 434 8.74 -11.36 28.51
CA LYS A 434 8.85 -9.98 28.02
C LYS A 434 9.92 -9.87 26.97
N TYR A 435 9.64 -9.05 25.97
CA TYR A 435 10.55 -8.74 24.88
C TYR A 435 10.61 -7.25 24.69
N ILE A 436 11.77 -6.75 24.31
CA ILE A 436 11.97 -5.37 23.92
C ILE A 436 12.35 -5.33 22.45
N MET A 437 11.82 -4.35 21.71
CA MET A 437 12.36 -3.91 20.43
C MET A 437 12.72 -2.42 20.56
N VAL A 438 13.94 -2.07 20.17
CA VAL A 438 14.47 -0.70 20.21
C VAL A 438 15.08 -0.36 18.87
N SER A 439 14.86 0.87 18.40
CA SER A 439 15.48 1.42 17.20
C SER A 439 16.04 2.81 17.51
N ASN A 440 17.25 3.09 17.02
CA ASN A 440 17.85 4.42 17.01
C ASN A 440 17.76 4.97 15.58
N THR A 441 16.92 5.96 15.34
CA THR A 441 16.74 6.56 14.01
C THR A 441 17.77 7.65 13.70
N SER A 442 18.62 8.00 14.67
CA SER A 442 19.75 8.90 14.47
C SER A 442 20.77 8.29 13.53
N LYS A 443 21.28 9.12 12.61
CA LYS A 443 22.36 8.75 11.69
C LYS A 443 23.76 8.99 12.27
N THR A 444 23.85 9.68 13.40
CA THR A 444 25.13 10.17 13.93
C THR A 444 25.32 9.90 15.42
N GLU A 445 24.23 9.84 16.19
CA GLU A 445 24.32 9.77 17.64
C GLU A 445 24.13 8.34 18.16
N THR A 446 24.90 8.00 19.19
CA THR A 446 24.66 6.80 20.01
C THR A 446 23.74 7.17 21.16
N LEU A 447 22.64 6.43 21.31
CA LEU A 447 21.60 6.73 22.30
C LEU A 447 21.62 5.74 23.46
N SER A 448 21.32 6.19 24.67
CA SER A 448 21.28 5.34 25.87
C SER A 448 19.94 4.61 26.03
N ILE A 449 19.99 3.32 26.35
CA ILE A 449 18.84 2.48 26.67
C ILE A 449 18.73 2.36 28.19
N GLY A 450 17.88 3.20 28.80
CA GLY A 450 17.70 3.31 30.24
C GLY A 450 16.78 2.27 30.88
N ILE A 451 16.83 1.00 30.47
CA ILE A 451 15.85 -0.02 30.90
C ILE A 451 16.47 -1.04 31.83
N HIS A 452 15.83 -1.28 32.97
CA HIS A 452 16.24 -2.28 33.93
C HIS A 452 16.03 -3.69 33.36
N GLY A 453 17.03 -4.58 33.51
CA GLY A 453 16.97 -5.97 33.03
C GLY A 453 17.41 -6.18 31.58
N VAL A 454 17.52 -5.11 30.78
CA VAL A 454 18.03 -5.20 29.40
C VAL A 454 19.56 -5.09 29.40
N ASP A 455 20.25 -6.04 28.76
CA ASP A 455 21.73 -6.08 28.73
C ASP A 455 22.33 -4.94 27.89
N LYS A 456 21.73 -4.62 26.74
CA LYS A 456 22.17 -3.54 25.85
C LYS A 456 21.89 -2.18 26.52
N LYS A 457 22.94 -1.39 26.75
CA LYS A 457 22.86 -0.06 27.42
C LYS A 457 22.92 1.14 26.48
N GLU A 458 23.43 0.94 25.27
CA GLU A 458 23.60 1.98 24.26
C GLU A 458 23.24 1.38 22.91
N LEU A 459 22.70 2.20 22.00
CA LEU A 459 22.31 1.82 20.65
C LEU A 459 23.09 2.70 19.66
N LEU A 460 23.89 2.07 18.81
CA LEU A 460 24.65 2.78 17.77
C LEU A 460 23.70 3.47 16.78
N PRO A 461 24.17 4.45 15.98
CA PRO A 461 23.37 5.07 14.95
C PRO A 461 22.74 4.02 14.03
N LEU A 462 21.44 4.15 13.74
CA LEU A 462 20.65 3.23 12.91
C LEU A 462 20.57 1.79 13.44
N GLU A 463 21.07 1.51 14.64
CA GLU A 463 21.04 0.16 15.20
C GLU A 463 19.63 -0.20 15.69
N VAL A 464 19.26 -1.47 15.49
CA VAL A 464 18.05 -2.08 16.02
C VAL A 464 18.45 -3.20 16.99
N TYR A 465 17.76 -3.27 18.12
CA TYR A 465 17.97 -4.30 19.13
C TYR A 465 16.66 -4.97 19.53
N ILE A 466 16.66 -6.32 19.53
CA ILE A 466 15.53 -7.14 19.95
C ILE A 466 16.02 -8.20 20.91
N ALA A 467 15.39 -8.33 22.08
CA ALA A 467 15.76 -9.33 23.06
C ALA A 467 14.62 -9.67 24.03
N SER A 468 14.69 -10.87 24.61
CA SER A 468 13.96 -11.17 25.85
C SER A 468 14.68 -10.58 27.06
N PHE A 469 13.95 -10.19 28.10
CA PHE A 469 14.53 -9.71 29.35
C PHE A 469 13.64 -9.99 30.57
#